data_AF-D6K162-F1
#
_entry.id   AF-D6K162-F1
#
_cell.length_a   1.000
_cell.length_b   1.000
_cell.length_c   1.000
_cell.angle_alpha   90.00
_cell.angle_beta   90.00
_cell.angle_gamma   90.00
#
_symmetry.space_group_name_H-M   'P 1'
#
loop_
_entity.id
_entity.type
_entity.pdbx_description
1 polymer ?
#
loop_
_entity_poly.entity_id
_entity_poly.type
_entity_poly.pdbx_seq_one_letter_code
_entity_poly.pdbx_strand_id
1 'polypeptide(L)'
;MLASARKRVEEAQAEAVRLVEEADRRATELVSAAEQHAAQVRESVAGLHEQAQEEIAGLRSAAEHAADRTRREAEEEADRVRTDAYAERERAGEDAARLRREAQEETEAAKTLAERTVSEAIAEADRIRADVAEHAQRVRTEASDTIAQADQDATRTRAEAREDANRIRSDAAAQADALISEARSEAERLQTEMVAEADRLRTETITEADRLRAETIAETDRLRAETAAEAERVRTEAIAEADRVRAESVAKAEKLISDATGDAERLRAEAAETVGAAQSRAERIRSESERLKAEAEAEAERTLTAAREEAERTLDEARQEANKRRSEAAEQVDTLITETTAEADKLLTEAQASAVKTKADAETQADTMVGAARQEAERILAEATVQGNTAVEKARTDADELLVGARRDATQIRERAEELRERLTSEIEELHERARREAAETMKSAGDRCDALIKAAEEQLAKAQAKAKEIVSDANSEAGKVRIAAVKKAEGLLKEAEQKKAKLVKEAEELKAEAVHEARRTVEEGKRELEVLVRRREDINAEISRVQDVLEALESFEAPAPAKDAGVRAGATVGAPRSGGKSSEG
;
A
#
# COMPACT_ATOMS: atom_id res chain seq x y z
N MET A 1 113.67 -80.51 -90.70
CA MET A 1 112.52 -79.60 -90.87
C MET A 1 111.36 -79.88 -89.91
N LEU A 2 110.69 -81.03 -89.96
CA LEU A 2 109.47 -81.31 -89.14
C LEU A 2 109.63 -81.15 -87.61
N ALA A 3 110.79 -81.45 -87.03
CA ALA A 3 111.02 -81.31 -85.58
C ALA A 3 111.01 -79.84 -85.07
N SER A 4 111.46 -78.88 -85.89
CA SER A 4 111.51 -77.47 -85.51
C SER A 4 110.12 -76.84 -85.46
N ALA A 5 109.22 -77.27 -86.36
CA ALA A 5 107.83 -76.82 -86.37
C ALA A 5 107.05 -77.31 -85.13
N ARG A 6 107.25 -78.57 -84.68
CA ARG A 6 106.62 -79.07 -83.45
C ARG A 6 107.08 -78.29 -82.21
N LYS A 7 108.39 -78.04 -82.06
CA LYS A 7 108.93 -77.32 -80.91
C LYS A 7 108.35 -75.90 -80.78
N ARG A 8 108.18 -75.18 -81.88
CA ARG A 8 107.56 -73.84 -81.87
C ARG A 8 106.05 -73.87 -81.56
N VAL A 9 105.35 -74.96 -81.87
CA VAL A 9 103.94 -75.14 -81.47
C VAL A 9 103.83 -75.50 -79.99
N GLU A 10 104.70 -76.37 -79.47
CA GLU A 10 104.78 -76.64 -78.02
C GLU A 10 105.14 -75.38 -77.22
N GLU A 11 106.12 -74.60 -77.66
CA GLU A 11 106.51 -73.34 -77.02
C GLU A 11 105.34 -72.33 -77.03
N ALA A 12 104.64 -72.19 -78.15
CA ALA A 12 103.46 -71.31 -78.25
C ALA A 12 102.26 -71.81 -77.44
N GLN A 13 102.05 -73.13 -77.32
CA GLN A 13 101.00 -73.69 -76.47
C GLN A 13 101.33 -73.51 -74.98
N ALA A 14 102.59 -73.71 -74.57
CA ALA A 14 103.04 -73.45 -73.20
C ALA A 14 102.93 -71.95 -72.83
N GLU A 15 103.26 -71.05 -73.76
CA GLU A 15 103.11 -69.61 -73.56
C GLU A 15 101.64 -69.18 -73.51
N ALA A 16 100.77 -69.77 -74.34
CA ALA A 16 99.32 -69.54 -74.28
C ALA A 16 98.70 -70.03 -72.97
N VAL A 17 99.05 -71.24 -72.50
CA VAL A 17 98.59 -71.77 -71.20
C VAL A 17 99.06 -70.86 -70.07
N ARG A 18 100.32 -70.44 -70.07
CA ARG A 18 100.86 -69.52 -69.06
C ARG A 18 100.14 -68.17 -69.05
N LEU A 19 99.79 -67.62 -70.21
CA LEU A 19 99.03 -66.36 -70.31
C LEU A 19 97.59 -66.51 -69.82
N VAL A 20 96.95 -67.67 -70.04
CA VAL A 20 95.63 -67.98 -69.48
C VAL A 20 95.71 -68.14 -67.95
N GLU A 21 96.69 -68.88 -67.43
CA GLU A 21 96.92 -69.02 -65.98
C GLU A 21 97.23 -67.67 -65.29
N GLU A 22 97.99 -66.79 -65.94
CA GLU A 22 98.28 -65.45 -65.42
C GLU A 22 97.06 -64.52 -65.50
N ALA A 23 96.21 -64.67 -66.53
CA ALA A 23 94.94 -63.97 -66.65
C ALA A 23 93.92 -64.45 -65.59
N ASP A 24 93.78 -65.75 -65.38
CA ASP A 24 92.90 -66.35 -64.36
C ASP A 24 93.37 -65.98 -62.95
N ARG A 25 94.68 -65.96 -62.68
CA ARG A 25 95.22 -65.47 -61.40
C ARG A 25 94.85 -64.00 -61.18
N ARG A 26 95.04 -63.13 -62.17
CA ARG A 26 94.67 -61.71 -62.07
C ARG A 26 93.16 -61.49 -61.96
N ALA A 27 92.35 -62.30 -62.65
CA ALA A 27 90.90 -62.26 -62.53
C ALA A 27 90.45 -62.66 -61.12
N THR A 28 91.04 -63.73 -60.57
CA THR A 28 90.78 -64.20 -59.20
C THR A 28 91.21 -63.16 -58.16
N GLU A 29 92.38 -62.54 -58.33
CA GLU A 29 92.86 -61.45 -57.46
C GLU A 29 91.94 -60.22 -57.50
N LEU A 30 91.47 -59.82 -58.69
CA LEU A 30 90.53 -58.70 -58.86
C LEU A 30 89.14 -59.00 -58.28
N VAL A 31 88.62 -60.22 -58.47
CA VAL A 31 87.34 -60.66 -57.86
C VAL A 31 87.47 -60.69 -56.34
N SER A 32 88.54 -61.28 -55.80
CA SER A 32 88.79 -61.31 -54.34
C SER A 32 88.91 -59.91 -53.75
N ALA A 33 89.61 -58.99 -54.41
CA ALA A 33 89.70 -57.59 -53.98
C ALA A 33 88.33 -56.88 -54.04
N ALA A 34 87.52 -57.13 -55.07
CA ALA A 34 86.17 -56.59 -55.18
C ALA A 34 85.21 -57.16 -54.12
N GLU A 35 85.33 -58.45 -53.80
CA GLU A 35 84.57 -59.11 -52.73
C GLU A 35 84.96 -58.59 -51.34
N GLN A 36 86.25 -58.38 -51.08
CA GLN A 36 86.75 -57.75 -49.85
C GLN A 36 86.25 -56.32 -49.71
N HIS A 37 86.30 -55.52 -50.79
CA HIS A 37 85.75 -54.17 -50.78
C HIS A 37 84.22 -54.17 -50.59
N ALA A 38 83.50 -55.09 -51.23
CA ALA A 38 82.06 -55.26 -51.02
C ALA A 38 81.71 -55.78 -49.62
N ALA A 39 82.59 -56.52 -48.94
CA ALA A 39 82.46 -56.89 -47.54
C ALA A 39 82.67 -55.67 -46.63
N GLN A 40 83.75 -54.90 -46.82
CA GLN A 40 84.03 -53.68 -46.07
C GLN A 40 82.93 -52.61 -46.21
N VAL A 41 82.37 -52.44 -47.41
CA VAL A 41 81.23 -51.54 -47.63
C VAL A 41 79.97 -52.06 -46.93
N ARG A 42 79.69 -53.37 -46.95
CA ARG A 42 78.57 -53.95 -46.20
C ARG A 42 78.72 -53.80 -44.70
N GLU A 43 79.92 -54.00 -44.17
CA GLU A 43 80.26 -53.81 -42.75
C GLU A 43 80.12 -52.34 -42.34
N SER A 44 80.62 -51.41 -43.15
CA SER A 44 80.48 -49.96 -42.91
C SER A 44 79.01 -49.51 -42.95
N VAL A 45 78.22 -50.02 -43.90
CA VAL A 45 76.77 -49.73 -43.98
C VAL A 45 76.01 -50.37 -42.82
N ALA A 46 76.40 -51.56 -42.36
CA ALA A 46 75.81 -52.19 -41.18
C ALA A 46 76.11 -51.36 -39.91
N GLY A 47 77.35 -50.94 -39.70
CA GLY A 47 77.72 -50.09 -38.55
C GLY A 47 77.04 -48.72 -38.57
N LEU A 48 76.91 -48.08 -39.74
CA LEU A 48 76.12 -46.84 -39.88
C LEU A 48 74.62 -47.06 -39.61
N HIS A 49 74.08 -48.24 -39.95
CA HIS A 49 72.69 -48.57 -39.67
C HIS A 49 72.46 -48.85 -38.18
N GLU A 50 73.40 -49.53 -37.52
CA GLU A 50 73.40 -49.77 -36.07
C GLU A 50 73.49 -48.45 -35.29
N GLN A 51 74.45 -47.57 -35.63
CA GLN A 51 74.55 -46.23 -35.04
C GLN A 51 73.27 -45.40 -35.25
N ALA A 52 72.69 -45.41 -36.46
CA ALA A 52 71.44 -44.71 -36.72
C ALA A 52 70.25 -45.31 -35.93
N GLN A 53 70.22 -46.63 -35.71
CA GLN A 53 69.21 -47.27 -34.87
C GLN A 53 69.37 -46.89 -33.39
N GLU A 54 70.61 -46.82 -32.87
CA GLU A 54 70.89 -46.36 -31.50
C GLU A 54 70.49 -44.89 -31.31
N GLU A 55 70.85 -43.99 -32.24
CA GLU A 55 70.45 -42.58 -32.19
C GLU A 55 68.92 -42.42 -32.25
N ILE A 56 68.24 -43.16 -33.14
CA ILE A 56 66.77 -43.16 -33.23
C ILE A 56 66.13 -43.70 -31.94
N ALA A 57 66.69 -44.74 -31.33
CA ALA A 57 66.19 -45.28 -30.07
C ALA A 57 66.38 -44.29 -28.91
N GLY A 58 67.55 -43.64 -28.82
CA GLY A 58 67.85 -42.60 -27.85
C GLY A 58 66.93 -41.38 -27.99
N LEU A 59 66.72 -40.90 -29.22
CA LEU A 59 65.81 -39.79 -29.49
C LEU A 59 64.34 -40.14 -29.20
N ARG A 60 63.90 -41.38 -29.48
CA ARG A 60 62.56 -41.85 -29.11
C ARG A 60 62.38 -41.91 -27.60
N SER A 61 63.32 -42.53 -26.87
CA SER A 61 63.27 -42.58 -25.41
C SER A 61 63.29 -41.17 -24.78
N ALA A 62 64.10 -40.25 -25.31
CA ALA A 62 64.11 -38.86 -24.86
C ALA A 62 62.78 -38.12 -25.15
N ALA A 63 62.19 -38.35 -26.32
CA ALA A 63 60.89 -37.78 -26.69
C ALA A 63 59.73 -38.37 -25.85
N GLU A 64 59.75 -39.68 -25.59
CA GLU A 64 58.82 -40.37 -24.69
C GLU A 64 58.94 -39.81 -23.27
N HIS A 65 60.14 -39.73 -22.70
CA HIS A 65 60.36 -39.12 -21.38
C HIS A 65 60.03 -37.62 -21.32
N ALA A 66 60.15 -36.87 -22.41
CA ALA A 66 59.69 -35.48 -22.47
C ALA A 66 58.16 -35.41 -22.45
N ALA A 67 57.49 -36.18 -23.30
CA ALA A 67 56.03 -36.27 -23.35
C ALA A 67 55.43 -36.76 -22.02
N ASP A 68 56.07 -37.74 -21.37
CA ASP A 68 55.63 -38.29 -20.10
C ASP A 68 55.81 -37.33 -18.92
N ARG A 69 56.79 -36.41 -18.98
CA ARG A 69 56.93 -35.32 -18.01
C ARG A 69 55.88 -34.24 -18.24
N THR A 70 55.75 -33.73 -19.46
CA THR A 70 54.74 -32.71 -19.79
C THR A 70 53.32 -33.21 -19.51
N ARG A 71 53.05 -34.51 -19.73
CA ARG A 71 51.77 -35.12 -19.35
C ARG A 71 51.54 -35.12 -17.84
N ARG A 72 52.52 -35.56 -17.04
CA ARG A 72 52.41 -35.52 -15.57
C ARG A 72 52.27 -34.10 -15.03
N GLU A 73 53.09 -33.17 -15.52
CA GLU A 73 53.02 -31.74 -15.16
C GLU A 73 51.63 -31.14 -15.47
N ALA A 74 51.04 -31.49 -16.62
CA ALA A 74 49.69 -31.07 -16.99
C ALA A 74 48.58 -31.78 -16.18
N GLU A 75 48.73 -33.06 -15.86
CA GLU A 75 47.82 -33.82 -14.98
C GLU A 75 47.83 -33.25 -13.55
N GLU A 76 49.01 -32.97 -12.99
CA GLU A 76 49.21 -32.38 -11.66
C GLU A 76 48.69 -30.92 -11.57
N GLU A 77 48.87 -30.11 -12.62
CA GLU A 77 48.27 -28.77 -12.70
C GLU A 77 46.73 -28.86 -12.81
N ALA A 78 46.21 -29.79 -13.61
CA ALA A 78 44.76 -30.00 -13.74
C ALA A 78 44.12 -30.56 -12.46
N ASP A 79 44.83 -31.36 -11.66
CA ASP A 79 44.39 -31.81 -10.33
C ASP A 79 44.43 -30.66 -9.31
N ARG A 80 45.47 -29.80 -9.32
CA ARG A 80 45.54 -28.59 -8.48
C ARG A 80 44.40 -27.62 -8.78
N VAL A 81 44.23 -27.23 -10.05
CA VAL A 81 43.14 -26.32 -10.48
C VAL A 81 41.75 -26.90 -10.14
N ARG A 82 41.54 -28.21 -10.30
CA ARG A 82 40.28 -28.85 -9.88
C ARG A 82 40.08 -28.76 -8.36
N THR A 83 41.12 -29.04 -7.58
CA THR A 83 41.06 -29.00 -6.11
C THR A 83 40.74 -27.59 -5.61
N ASP A 84 41.42 -26.57 -6.16
CA ASP A 84 41.17 -25.17 -5.81
C ASP A 84 39.77 -24.72 -6.22
N ALA A 85 39.29 -25.12 -7.41
CA ALA A 85 37.92 -24.84 -7.86
C ALA A 85 36.84 -25.53 -7.01
N TYR A 86 37.09 -26.75 -6.51
CA TYR A 86 36.19 -27.41 -5.56
C TYR A 86 36.20 -26.70 -4.19
N ALA A 87 37.37 -26.34 -3.67
CA ALA A 87 37.49 -25.64 -2.40
C ALA A 87 36.85 -24.24 -2.44
N GLU A 88 36.99 -23.50 -3.53
CA GLU A 88 36.35 -22.19 -3.70
C GLU A 88 34.82 -22.32 -3.85
N ARG A 89 34.35 -23.35 -4.57
CA ARG A 89 32.91 -23.68 -4.64
C ARG A 89 32.33 -24.06 -3.28
N GLU A 90 33.10 -24.76 -2.44
CA GLU A 90 32.70 -25.12 -1.08
C GLU A 90 32.58 -23.87 -0.20
N ARG A 91 33.61 -23.00 -0.17
CA ARG A 91 33.57 -21.69 0.51
C ARG A 91 32.38 -20.84 0.07
N ALA A 92 32.17 -20.68 -1.24
CA ALA A 92 31.04 -19.93 -1.77
C ALA A 92 29.68 -20.56 -1.39
N GLY A 93 29.62 -21.89 -1.26
CA GLY A 93 28.46 -22.62 -0.75
C GLY A 93 28.18 -22.38 0.73
N GLU A 94 29.23 -22.37 1.56
CA GLU A 94 29.17 -22.05 3.00
C GLU A 94 28.79 -20.58 3.24
N ASP A 95 29.39 -19.64 2.50
CA ASP A 95 29.05 -18.22 2.53
C ASP A 95 27.59 -17.99 2.13
N ALA A 96 27.12 -18.61 1.05
CA ALA A 96 25.72 -18.55 0.63
C ALA A 96 24.77 -19.27 1.62
N ALA A 97 25.25 -20.23 2.42
CA ALA A 97 24.47 -20.85 3.48
C ALA A 97 24.41 -19.98 4.74
N ARG A 98 25.52 -19.29 5.09
CA ARG A 98 25.59 -18.31 6.18
C ARG A 98 24.68 -17.12 5.91
N LEU A 99 24.83 -16.48 4.74
CA LEU A 99 24.01 -15.31 4.37
C LEU A 99 22.50 -15.63 4.33
N ARG A 100 22.12 -16.83 3.87
CA ARG A 100 20.71 -17.28 3.92
C ARG A 100 20.21 -17.50 5.35
N ARG A 101 21.08 -17.92 6.28
CA ARG A 101 20.72 -18.07 7.69
C ARG A 101 20.56 -16.71 8.36
N GLU A 102 21.52 -15.81 8.18
CA GLU A 102 21.47 -14.44 8.67
C GLU A 102 20.20 -13.72 8.18
N ALA A 103 19.90 -13.79 6.88
CA ALA A 103 18.67 -13.22 6.31
C ALA A 103 17.38 -13.86 6.86
N GLN A 104 17.37 -15.17 7.15
CA GLN A 104 16.22 -15.83 7.78
C GLN A 104 16.04 -15.41 9.24
N GLU A 105 17.15 -15.30 10.00
CA GLU A 105 17.15 -14.84 11.39
C GLU A 105 16.69 -13.37 11.49
N GLU A 106 17.16 -12.49 10.61
CA GLU A 106 16.66 -11.10 10.49
C GLU A 106 15.17 -11.06 10.12
N THR A 107 14.71 -11.94 9.21
CA THR A 107 13.30 -12.00 8.79
C THR A 107 12.39 -12.45 9.94
N GLU A 108 12.76 -13.50 10.68
CA GLU A 108 11.98 -13.94 11.85
C GLU A 108 12.07 -12.94 13.02
N ALA A 109 13.19 -12.22 13.19
CA ALA A 109 13.31 -11.13 14.16
C ALA A 109 12.39 -9.95 13.81
N ALA A 110 12.37 -9.53 12.55
CA ALA A 110 11.47 -8.48 12.05
C ALA A 110 10.00 -8.87 12.17
N LYS A 111 9.66 -10.12 11.85
CA LYS A 111 8.31 -10.68 12.02
C LYS A 111 7.90 -10.73 13.50
N THR A 112 8.78 -11.21 14.39
CA THR A 112 8.54 -11.23 15.84
C THR A 112 8.33 -9.81 16.39
N LEU A 113 9.10 -8.82 15.92
CA LEU A 113 8.92 -7.43 16.28
C LEU A 113 7.55 -6.90 15.81
N ALA A 114 7.18 -7.17 14.56
CA ALA A 114 5.87 -6.77 14.01
C ALA A 114 4.70 -7.42 14.77
N GLU A 115 4.77 -8.72 15.06
CA GLU A 115 3.77 -9.45 15.85
C GLU A 115 3.62 -8.86 17.27
N ARG A 116 4.73 -8.45 17.91
CA ARG A 116 4.72 -7.79 19.21
C ARG A 116 4.11 -6.39 19.14
N THR A 117 4.54 -5.55 18.20
CA THR A 117 3.97 -4.20 18.02
C THR A 117 2.48 -4.24 17.70
N VAL A 118 2.03 -5.19 16.86
CA VAL A 118 0.59 -5.38 16.59
C VAL A 118 -0.15 -5.84 17.84
N SER A 119 0.40 -6.79 18.60
CA SER A 119 -0.21 -7.26 19.85
C SER A 119 -0.31 -6.17 20.92
N GLU A 120 0.74 -5.36 21.07
CA GLU A 120 0.79 -4.21 21.97
C GLU A 120 -0.21 -3.13 21.56
N ALA A 121 -0.31 -2.82 20.27
CA ALA A 121 -1.29 -1.87 19.74
C ALA A 121 -2.75 -2.35 19.92
N ILE A 122 -3.02 -3.65 19.74
CA ILE A 122 -4.34 -4.24 20.03
C ILE A 122 -4.65 -4.15 21.53
N ALA A 123 -3.71 -4.50 22.41
CA ALA A 123 -3.90 -4.45 23.85
C ALA A 123 -4.05 -3.00 24.39
N GLU A 124 -3.43 -2.01 23.75
CA GLU A 124 -3.64 -0.59 24.03
C GLU A 124 -5.03 -0.14 23.55
N ALA A 125 -5.43 -0.51 22.33
CA ALA A 125 -6.76 -0.20 21.81
C ALA A 125 -7.89 -0.84 22.65
N ASP A 126 -7.68 -2.05 23.17
CA ASP A 126 -8.62 -2.70 24.08
C ASP A 126 -8.70 -2.02 25.45
N ARG A 127 -7.57 -1.55 26.00
CA ARG A 127 -7.56 -0.73 27.23
C ARG A 127 -8.31 0.58 27.03
N ILE A 128 -8.01 1.33 25.96
CA ILE A 128 -8.72 2.58 25.64
C ILE A 128 -10.23 2.32 25.44
N ARG A 129 -10.61 1.22 24.77
CA ARG A 129 -12.02 0.83 24.63
C ARG A 129 -12.69 0.53 25.98
N ALA A 130 -12.00 -0.16 26.88
CA ALA A 130 -12.50 -0.46 28.22
C ALA A 130 -12.66 0.82 29.06
N ASP A 131 -11.66 1.69 29.09
CA ASP A 131 -11.66 2.96 29.83
C ASP A 131 -12.78 3.89 29.34
N VAL A 132 -12.97 3.99 28.01
CA VAL A 132 -14.08 4.77 27.42
C VAL A 132 -15.44 4.15 27.75
N ALA A 133 -15.57 2.82 27.75
CA ALA A 133 -16.81 2.15 28.12
C ALA A 133 -17.15 2.33 29.61
N GLU A 134 -16.14 2.28 30.49
CA GLU A 134 -16.31 2.53 31.92
C GLU A 134 -16.64 4.00 32.21
N HIS A 135 -15.95 4.94 31.57
CA HIS A 135 -16.26 6.36 31.70
C HIS A 135 -17.67 6.69 31.20
N ALA A 136 -18.08 6.15 30.04
CA ALA A 136 -19.44 6.28 29.54
C ALA A 136 -20.47 5.65 30.50
N GLN A 137 -20.12 4.54 31.19
CA GLN A 137 -20.99 3.95 32.19
C GLN A 137 -21.09 4.81 33.46
N ARG A 138 -19.98 5.38 33.94
CA ARG A 138 -19.98 6.35 35.06
C ARG A 138 -20.84 7.56 34.76
N VAL A 139 -20.64 8.21 33.60
CA VAL A 139 -21.45 9.35 33.16
C VAL A 139 -22.95 8.99 33.04
N ARG A 140 -23.29 7.79 32.56
CA ARG A 140 -24.69 7.30 32.57
C ARG A 140 -25.26 7.13 33.97
N THR A 141 -24.47 6.62 34.92
CA THR A 141 -24.88 6.45 36.31
C THR A 141 -25.04 7.81 36.99
N GLU A 142 -24.04 8.68 36.91
CA GLU A 142 -24.07 10.06 37.45
C GLU A 142 -25.27 10.86 36.90
N ALA A 143 -25.55 10.75 35.59
CA ALA A 143 -26.74 11.37 34.99
C ALA A 143 -28.05 10.77 35.52
N SER A 144 -28.12 9.45 35.71
CA SER A 144 -29.30 8.77 36.26
C SER A 144 -29.55 9.16 37.72
N ASP A 145 -28.48 9.24 38.52
CA ASP A 145 -28.53 9.65 39.92
C ASP A 145 -28.95 11.13 40.04
N THR A 146 -28.41 12.00 39.18
CA THR A 146 -28.82 13.41 39.10
C THR A 146 -30.30 13.57 38.73
N ILE A 147 -30.80 12.78 37.77
CA ILE A 147 -32.23 12.77 37.41
C ILE A 147 -33.09 12.25 38.57
N ALA A 148 -32.68 11.17 39.24
CA ALA A 148 -33.40 10.62 40.38
C ALA A 148 -33.45 11.61 41.55
N GLN A 149 -32.37 12.33 41.82
CA GLN A 149 -32.30 13.35 42.85
C GLN A 149 -33.17 14.58 42.50
N ALA A 150 -33.15 15.02 41.24
CA ALA A 150 -34.03 16.10 40.76
C ALA A 150 -35.53 15.73 40.87
N ASP A 151 -35.91 14.48 40.61
CA ASP A 151 -37.30 14.00 40.75
C ASP A 151 -37.73 13.85 42.21
N GLN A 152 -36.81 13.45 43.10
CA GLN A 152 -37.01 13.48 44.56
C GLN A 152 -37.20 14.91 45.07
N ASP A 153 -36.37 15.86 44.62
CA ASP A 153 -36.48 17.27 44.99
C ASP A 153 -37.80 17.88 44.50
N ALA A 154 -38.17 17.64 43.23
CA ALA A 154 -39.46 18.07 42.69
C ALA A 154 -40.66 17.44 43.44
N THR A 155 -40.54 16.18 43.86
CA THR A 155 -41.57 15.49 44.66
C THR A 155 -41.69 16.08 46.06
N ARG A 156 -40.55 16.39 46.70
CA ARG A 156 -40.49 17.06 48.01
C ARG A 156 -41.11 18.45 47.97
N THR A 157 -40.72 19.31 47.04
CA THR A 157 -41.30 20.65 46.90
C THR A 157 -42.81 20.60 46.60
N ARG A 158 -43.28 19.59 45.84
CA ARG A 158 -44.73 19.35 45.63
C ARG A 158 -45.45 18.88 46.90
N ALA A 159 -44.78 18.15 47.79
CA ALA A 159 -45.34 17.73 49.07
C ALA A 159 -45.41 18.91 50.05
N GLU A 160 -44.33 19.67 50.20
CA GLU A 160 -44.24 20.89 51.01
C GLU A 160 -45.31 21.91 50.59
N ALA A 161 -45.43 22.21 49.28
CA ALA A 161 -46.44 23.13 48.78
C ALA A 161 -47.88 22.64 49.01
N ARG A 162 -48.13 21.33 49.06
CA ARG A 162 -49.44 20.75 49.42
C ARG A 162 -49.71 20.86 50.91
N GLU A 163 -48.70 20.67 51.76
CA GLU A 163 -48.80 20.84 53.21
C GLU A 163 -49.07 22.30 53.56
N ASP A 164 -48.37 23.24 52.92
CA ASP A 164 -48.62 24.67 53.06
C ASP A 164 -50.03 25.06 52.61
N ALA A 165 -50.50 24.57 51.47
CA ALA A 165 -51.87 24.80 51.00
C ALA A 165 -52.93 24.13 51.90
N ASN A 166 -52.59 23.04 52.61
CA ASN A 166 -53.47 22.45 53.62
C ASN A 166 -53.50 23.29 54.88
N ARG A 167 -52.33 23.74 55.37
CA ARG A 167 -52.17 24.60 56.54
C ARG A 167 -52.92 25.93 56.37
N ILE A 168 -52.69 26.64 55.26
CA ILE A 168 -53.42 27.90 54.94
C ILE A 168 -54.94 27.68 54.94
N ARG A 169 -55.43 26.56 54.40
CA ARG A 169 -56.87 26.24 54.42
C ARG A 169 -57.38 25.90 55.81
N SER A 170 -56.60 25.20 56.63
CA SER A 170 -56.95 24.89 58.03
C SER A 170 -56.96 26.15 58.90
N ASP A 171 -55.96 27.03 58.75
CA ASP A 171 -55.86 28.30 59.48
C ASP A 171 -57.00 29.25 59.08
N ALA A 172 -57.35 29.31 57.79
CA ALA A 172 -58.49 30.09 57.29
C ALA A 172 -59.83 29.54 57.78
N ALA A 173 -60.01 28.21 57.82
CA ALA A 173 -61.20 27.58 58.38
C ALA A 173 -61.34 27.86 59.89
N ALA A 174 -60.24 27.74 60.65
CA ALA A 174 -60.23 28.06 62.08
C ALA A 174 -60.54 29.54 62.36
N GLN A 175 -60.05 30.46 61.53
CA GLN A 175 -60.40 31.88 61.62
C GLN A 175 -61.88 32.14 61.30
N ALA A 176 -62.44 31.46 60.29
CA ALA A 176 -63.86 31.56 59.96
C ALA A 176 -64.74 31.02 61.10
N ASP A 177 -64.40 29.86 61.67
CA ASP A 177 -65.12 29.28 62.81
C ASP A 177 -65.03 30.17 64.06
N ALA A 178 -63.86 30.79 64.31
CA ALA A 178 -63.69 31.75 65.40
C ALA A 178 -64.57 33.00 65.23
N LEU A 179 -64.58 33.61 64.03
CA LEU A 179 -65.44 34.76 63.72
C LEU A 179 -66.94 34.41 63.81
N ILE A 180 -67.34 33.21 63.37
CA ILE A 180 -68.72 32.72 63.53
C ILE A 180 -69.08 32.54 65.01
N SER A 181 -68.15 32.03 65.82
CA SER A 181 -68.37 31.86 67.26
C SER A 181 -68.44 33.20 68.00
N GLU A 182 -67.61 34.17 67.62
CA GLU A 182 -67.62 35.53 68.17
C GLU A 182 -68.91 36.26 67.79
N ALA A 183 -69.30 36.23 66.51
CA ALA A 183 -70.55 36.82 66.03
C ALA A 183 -71.80 36.20 66.68
N ARG A 184 -71.80 34.88 66.95
CA ARG A 184 -72.87 34.22 67.73
C ARG A 184 -72.88 34.68 69.19
N SER A 185 -71.72 34.75 69.83
CA SER A 185 -71.61 35.18 71.23
C SER A 185 -72.09 36.62 71.40
N GLU A 186 -71.75 37.50 70.45
CA GLU A 186 -72.20 38.89 70.44
C GLU A 186 -73.70 39.01 70.14
N ALA A 187 -74.24 38.19 69.23
CA ALA A 187 -75.68 38.13 68.98
C ALA A 187 -76.47 37.65 70.22
N GLU A 188 -75.98 36.62 70.93
CA GLU A 188 -76.57 36.14 72.19
C GLU A 188 -76.46 37.20 73.32
N ARG A 189 -75.34 37.94 73.38
CA ARG A 189 -75.14 39.05 74.32
C ARG A 189 -76.14 40.18 74.06
N LEU A 190 -76.25 40.64 72.81
CA LEU A 190 -77.21 41.67 72.39
C LEU A 190 -78.66 41.22 72.61
N GLN A 191 -78.99 39.96 72.33
CA GLN A 191 -80.33 39.41 72.60
C GLN A 191 -80.65 39.41 74.09
N THR A 192 -79.68 39.04 74.94
CA THR A 192 -79.83 39.07 76.41
C THR A 192 -80.00 40.50 76.93
N GLU A 193 -79.21 41.44 76.40
CA GLU A 193 -79.29 42.86 76.74
C GLU A 193 -80.64 43.48 76.35
N MET A 194 -81.15 43.17 75.15
CA MET A 194 -82.47 43.60 74.68
C MET A 194 -83.63 43.00 75.49
N VAL A 195 -83.55 41.73 75.91
CA VAL A 195 -84.56 41.13 76.80
C VAL A 195 -84.54 41.80 78.17
N ALA A 196 -83.35 42.02 78.75
CA ALA A 196 -83.23 42.68 80.05
C ALA A 196 -83.75 44.14 80.02
N GLU A 197 -83.50 44.87 78.93
CA GLU A 197 -84.01 46.24 78.77
C GLU A 197 -85.52 46.27 78.53
N ALA A 198 -86.07 45.32 77.78
CA ALA A 198 -87.52 45.16 77.62
C ALA A 198 -88.22 44.85 78.95
N ASP A 199 -87.62 44.00 79.80
CA ASP A 199 -88.15 43.69 81.13
C ASP A 199 -88.03 44.87 82.10
N ARG A 200 -86.96 45.68 82.03
CA ARG A 200 -86.86 46.96 82.76
C ARG A 200 -87.97 47.92 82.35
N LEU A 201 -88.07 48.23 81.06
CA LEU A 201 -89.06 49.16 80.52
C LEU A 201 -90.49 48.72 80.89
N ARG A 202 -90.76 47.42 80.84
CA ARG A 202 -92.04 46.84 81.29
C ARG A 202 -92.28 47.04 82.78
N THR A 203 -91.26 46.85 83.61
CA THR A 203 -91.36 47.03 85.07
C THR A 203 -91.57 48.50 85.45
N GLU A 204 -90.85 49.41 84.79
CA GLU A 204 -91.03 50.86 84.94
C GLU A 204 -92.43 51.29 84.51
N THR A 205 -92.90 50.82 83.35
CA THR A 205 -94.26 51.10 82.85
C THR A 205 -95.35 50.61 83.81
N ILE A 206 -95.20 49.42 84.40
CA ILE A 206 -96.13 48.90 85.41
C ILE A 206 -96.09 49.76 86.68
N THR A 207 -94.90 50.10 87.16
CA THR A 207 -94.71 50.93 88.36
C THR A 207 -95.34 52.31 88.20
N GLU A 208 -95.17 52.92 87.03
CA GLU A 208 -95.75 54.22 86.68
C GLU A 208 -97.27 54.15 86.54
N ALA A 209 -97.80 53.09 85.92
CA ALA A 209 -99.25 52.86 85.84
C ALA A 209 -99.88 52.68 87.23
N ASP A 210 -99.21 51.98 88.16
CA ASP A 210 -99.68 51.81 89.53
C ASP A 210 -99.53 53.08 90.38
N ARG A 211 -98.48 53.91 90.15
CA ARG A 211 -98.37 55.26 90.71
C ARG A 211 -99.55 56.14 90.27
N LEU A 212 -99.83 56.19 88.97
CA LEU A 212 -100.93 57.00 88.40
C LEU A 212 -102.29 56.55 88.94
N ARG A 213 -102.51 55.24 89.11
CA ARG A 213 -103.71 54.69 89.76
C ARG A 213 -103.82 55.11 91.22
N ALA A 214 -102.74 55.03 91.99
CA ALA A 214 -102.74 55.42 93.40
C ALA A 214 -103.04 56.92 93.58
N GLU A 215 -102.47 57.77 92.73
CA GLU A 215 -102.76 59.21 92.70
C GLU A 215 -104.22 59.49 92.32
N THR A 216 -104.73 58.83 91.27
CA THR A 216 -106.15 58.94 90.85
C THR A 216 -107.13 58.54 91.97
N ILE A 217 -106.81 57.47 92.72
CA ILE A 217 -107.62 57.02 93.86
C ILE A 217 -107.56 58.06 95.00
N ALA A 218 -106.36 58.55 95.34
CA ALA A 218 -106.19 59.55 96.39
C ALA A 218 -106.93 60.86 96.07
N GLU A 219 -106.92 61.32 94.81
CA GLU A 219 -107.67 62.49 94.37
C GLU A 219 -109.19 62.24 94.37
N THR A 220 -109.63 61.04 93.97
CA THR A 220 -111.05 60.64 94.06
C THR A 220 -111.55 60.65 95.51
N ASP A 221 -110.77 60.12 96.45
CA ASP A 221 -111.15 60.08 97.86
C ASP A 221 -111.06 61.46 98.54
N ARG A 222 -110.13 62.31 98.09
CA ARG A 222 -110.12 63.73 98.47
C ARG A 222 -111.39 64.45 98.01
N LEU A 223 -111.80 64.28 96.75
CA LEU A 223 -113.02 64.88 96.21
C LEU A 223 -114.28 64.39 96.95
N ARG A 224 -114.31 63.11 97.35
CA ARG A 224 -115.36 62.55 98.23
C ARG A 224 -115.36 63.18 99.63
N ALA A 225 -114.19 63.41 100.23
CA ALA A 225 -114.09 64.04 101.53
C ALA A 225 -114.54 65.52 101.48
N GLU A 226 -114.14 66.26 100.45
CA GLU A 226 -114.54 67.66 100.23
C GLU A 226 -116.07 67.78 99.98
N THR A 227 -116.65 66.90 99.15
CA THR A 227 -118.11 66.86 98.92
C THR A 227 -118.91 66.41 100.15
N ALA A 228 -118.40 65.48 100.96
CA ALA A 228 -119.03 65.09 102.22
C ALA A 228 -119.00 66.22 103.27
N ALA A 229 -117.89 66.96 103.36
CA ALA A 229 -117.76 68.11 104.26
C ALA A 229 -118.75 69.24 103.90
N GLU A 230 -118.90 69.54 102.61
CA GLU A 230 -119.86 70.54 102.13
C GLU A 230 -121.32 70.10 102.38
N ALA A 231 -121.64 68.82 102.18
CA ALA A 231 -122.96 68.28 102.48
C ALA A 231 -123.32 68.40 103.98
N GLU A 232 -122.36 68.19 104.88
CA GLU A 232 -122.58 68.33 106.32
C GLU A 232 -122.62 69.80 106.78
N ARG A 233 -121.90 70.70 106.09
CA ARG A 233 -122.03 72.16 106.28
C ARG A 233 -123.45 72.63 105.97
N VAL A 234 -123.98 72.27 104.79
CA VAL A 234 -125.35 72.59 104.37
C VAL A 234 -126.39 72.00 105.34
N ARG A 235 -126.16 70.78 105.85
CA ARG A 235 -127.03 70.16 106.87
C ARG A 235 -127.01 70.95 108.19
N THR A 236 -125.84 71.36 108.65
CA THR A 236 -125.67 72.11 109.90
C THR A 236 -126.36 73.48 109.82
N GLU A 237 -126.21 74.18 108.70
CA GLU A 237 -126.89 75.46 108.43
C GLU A 237 -128.42 75.30 108.42
N ALA A 238 -128.94 74.22 107.82
CA ALA A 238 -130.38 73.93 107.81
C ALA A 238 -130.96 73.61 109.20
N ILE A 239 -130.20 72.95 110.08
CA ILE A 239 -130.64 72.65 111.46
C ILE A 239 -130.65 73.93 112.32
N ALA A 240 -129.63 74.78 112.20
CA ALA A 240 -129.56 76.03 112.93
C ALA A 240 -130.76 76.97 112.65
N GLU A 241 -131.19 77.04 111.39
CA GLU A 241 -132.36 77.83 111.00
C GLU A 241 -133.69 77.22 111.51
N ALA A 242 -133.78 75.88 111.57
CA ALA A 242 -134.97 75.19 112.09
C ALA A 242 -135.17 75.43 113.60
N ASP A 243 -134.10 75.47 114.40
CA ASP A 243 -134.20 75.73 115.83
C ASP A 243 -134.50 77.21 116.17
N ARG A 244 -134.05 78.15 115.31
CA ARG A 244 -134.41 79.58 115.43
C ARG A 244 -135.93 79.79 115.33
N VAL A 245 -136.58 79.16 114.35
CA VAL A 245 -138.04 79.23 114.15
C VAL A 245 -138.81 78.57 115.31
N ARG A 246 -138.25 77.51 115.91
CA ARG A 246 -138.89 76.79 117.03
C ARG A 246 -138.87 77.61 118.32
N ALA A 247 -137.80 78.34 118.61
CA ALA A 247 -137.69 79.18 119.82
C ALA A 247 -138.68 80.37 119.84
N GLU A 248 -138.86 81.06 118.71
CA GLU A 248 -139.79 82.19 118.59
C GLU A 248 -141.27 81.77 118.69
N SER A 249 -141.57 80.49 118.43
CA SER A 249 -142.94 79.95 118.41
C SER A 249 -143.52 79.66 119.80
N VAL A 250 -142.69 79.29 120.78
CA VAL A 250 -143.14 78.92 122.14
C VAL A 250 -143.54 80.16 122.95
N ALA A 251 -142.76 81.25 122.87
CA ALA A 251 -143.02 82.48 123.64
C ALA A 251 -144.31 83.23 123.21
N LYS A 252 -144.90 82.91 122.05
CA LYS A 252 -146.17 83.48 121.59
C LYS A 252 -147.41 82.72 122.08
N ALA A 253 -147.27 81.48 122.53
CA ALA A 253 -148.42 80.60 122.84
C ALA A 253 -149.15 80.98 124.13
N GLU A 254 -148.43 81.45 125.16
CA GLU A 254 -149.01 81.69 126.50
C GLU A 254 -149.86 82.97 126.60
N LYS A 255 -149.68 83.94 125.68
CA LYS A 255 -150.39 85.23 125.72
C LYS A 255 -151.76 85.22 125.02
N LEU A 256 -152.07 84.18 124.24
CA LEU A 256 -153.23 84.15 123.34
C LEU A 256 -154.49 83.49 123.92
N ILE A 257 -154.46 82.98 125.15
CA ILE A 257 -155.63 82.36 125.81
C ILE A 257 -156.53 83.40 126.53
N SER A 258 -156.01 84.57 126.90
CA SER A 258 -156.77 85.56 127.68
C SER A 258 -157.94 86.14 126.88
N ASP A 259 -157.65 86.70 125.70
CA ASP A 259 -158.55 87.64 125.04
C ASP A 259 -159.04 87.08 123.69
N ALA A 260 -159.61 85.87 123.71
CA ALA A 260 -160.47 85.34 122.65
C ALA A 260 -161.84 86.08 122.61
N THR A 261 -161.79 87.40 122.76
CA THR A 261 -162.90 88.34 122.89
C THR A 261 -162.36 89.73 122.48
N GLY A 262 -162.45 90.17 121.23
CA GLY A 262 -163.15 89.58 120.10
C GLY A 262 -162.26 89.34 118.88
N ASP A 263 -162.72 88.60 117.88
CA ASP A 263 -163.92 88.97 117.11
C ASP A 263 -163.89 90.48 116.75
N ALA A 264 -163.74 90.90 115.50
CA ALA A 264 -164.06 90.17 114.28
C ALA A 264 -163.28 90.64 113.03
N GLU A 265 -162.53 91.74 113.12
CA GLU A 265 -162.40 92.62 111.95
C GLU A 265 -161.03 92.65 111.27
N ARG A 266 -160.00 92.01 111.82
CA ARG A 266 -158.63 92.11 111.26
C ARG A 266 -157.86 90.79 111.23
N LEU A 267 -157.40 90.32 110.06
CA LEU A 267 -157.70 90.77 108.69
C LEU A 267 -157.23 89.67 107.73
N ARG A 268 -158.15 89.11 106.92
CA ARG A 268 -158.00 88.68 105.51
C ARG A 268 -156.82 87.86 104.97
N ALA A 269 -155.69 87.72 105.64
CA ALA A 269 -154.41 87.53 104.95
C ALA A 269 -153.90 86.08 104.93
N GLU A 270 -153.59 85.61 103.71
CA GLU A 270 -152.33 84.91 103.40
C GLU A 270 -152.12 83.47 103.92
N ALA A 271 -153.13 82.81 104.50
CA ALA A 271 -153.05 81.37 104.82
C ALA A 271 -153.34 80.42 103.63
N ALA A 272 -153.75 80.93 102.46
CA ALA A 272 -154.29 80.12 101.36
C ALA A 272 -153.32 79.92 100.16
N GLU A 273 -152.21 80.66 100.07
CA GLU A 273 -151.35 80.68 98.88
C GLU A 273 -150.23 79.62 98.91
N THR A 274 -149.85 79.15 100.11
CA THR A 274 -148.64 78.35 100.34
C THR A 274 -148.67 76.93 99.73
N VAL A 275 -149.83 76.43 99.30
CA VAL A 275 -149.98 75.06 98.75
C VAL A 275 -149.65 74.99 97.26
N GLY A 276 -149.76 76.10 96.51
CA GLY A 276 -149.52 76.10 95.05
C GLY A 276 -148.05 75.99 94.64
N ALA A 277 -147.13 76.58 95.40
CA ALA A 277 -145.72 76.72 95.02
C ALA A 277 -144.91 75.40 95.07
N ALA A 278 -145.42 74.36 95.75
CA ALA A 278 -144.70 73.11 95.94
C ALA A 278 -144.63 72.24 94.66
N GLN A 279 -145.60 72.36 93.76
CA GLN A 279 -145.70 71.46 92.60
C GLN A 279 -144.71 71.84 91.47
N SER A 280 -144.49 73.12 91.20
CA SER A 280 -143.59 73.57 90.12
C SER A 280 -142.09 73.36 90.40
N ARG A 281 -141.68 73.04 91.64
CA ARG A 281 -140.27 72.69 91.94
C ARG A 281 -139.90 71.26 91.54
N ALA A 282 -140.87 70.34 91.44
CA ALA A 282 -140.60 68.94 91.12
C ALA A 282 -140.20 68.72 89.65
N GLU A 283 -140.75 69.51 88.72
CA GLU A 283 -140.51 69.37 87.28
C GLU A 283 -139.15 69.96 86.87
N ARG A 284 -138.68 71.02 87.55
CA ARG A 284 -137.40 71.66 87.24
C ARG A 284 -136.19 70.76 87.52
N ILE A 285 -136.23 69.99 88.61
CA ILE A 285 -135.16 69.08 89.03
C ILE A 285 -134.94 67.95 88.02
N ARG A 286 -136.01 67.49 87.34
CA ARG A 286 -135.92 66.42 86.34
C ARG A 286 -135.21 66.89 85.06
N SER A 287 -135.46 68.14 84.62
CA SER A 287 -134.80 68.73 83.45
C SER A 287 -133.32 69.08 83.68
N GLU A 288 -132.95 69.54 84.88
CA GLU A 288 -131.55 69.86 85.21
C GLU A 288 -130.66 68.59 85.25
N SER A 289 -131.22 67.44 85.66
CA SER A 289 -130.50 66.17 85.75
C SER A 289 -130.21 65.50 84.40
N GLU A 290 -131.06 65.70 83.38
CA GLU A 290 -130.85 65.16 82.03
C GLU A 290 -129.75 65.92 81.29
N ARG A 291 -129.66 67.25 81.48
CA ARG A 291 -128.60 68.09 80.91
C ARG A 291 -127.21 67.71 81.45
N LEU A 292 -127.10 67.47 82.76
CA LEU A 292 -125.83 67.12 83.40
C LEU A 292 -125.27 65.76 82.93
N LYS A 293 -126.15 64.82 82.58
CA LYS A 293 -125.76 63.51 82.03
C LYS A 293 -125.21 63.63 80.60
N ALA A 294 -125.85 64.43 79.76
CA ALA A 294 -125.39 64.68 78.38
C ALA A 294 -124.05 65.43 78.34
N GLU A 295 -123.82 66.37 79.27
CA GLU A 295 -122.54 67.09 79.38
C GLU A 295 -121.39 66.17 79.84
N ALA A 296 -121.66 65.21 80.74
CA ALA A 296 -120.67 64.23 81.18
C ALA A 296 -120.33 63.17 80.12
N GLU A 297 -121.32 62.70 79.36
CA GLU A 297 -121.11 61.75 78.25
C GLU A 297 -120.29 62.38 77.11
N ALA A 298 -120.56 63.66 76.79
CA ALA A 298 -119.81 64.40 75.77
C ALA A 298 -118.36 64.75 76.15
N GLU A 299 -118.03 64.87 77.44
CA GLU A 299 -116.64 65.09 77.89
C GLU A 299 -115.83 63.79 77.85
N ALA A 300 -116.41 62.67 78.32
CA ALA A 300 -115.76 61.37 78.27
C ALA A 300 -115.42 60.92 76.84
N GLU A 301 -116.26 61.25 75.86
CA GLU A 301 -116.01 60.96 74.43
C GLU A 301 -114.85 61.80 73.84
N ARG A 302 -114.65 63.04 74.32
CA ARG A 302 -113.48 63.86 73.94
C ARG A 302 -112.18 63.27 74.49
N THR A 303 -112.15 62.90 75.77
CA THR A 303 -110.96 62.33 76.40
C THR A 303 -110.56 60.99 75.75
N LEU A 304 -111.54 60.15 75.40
CA LEU A 304 -111.30 58.88 74.69
C LEU A 304 -110.81 59.09 73.25
N THR A 305 -111.24 60.16 72.57
CA THR A 305 -110.79 60.46 71.21
C THR A 305 -109.35 61.00 71.23
N ALA A 306 -109.05 61.95 72.12
CA ALA A 306 -107.69 62.48 72.29
C ALA A 306 -106.66 61.40 72.65
N ALA A 307 -107.01 60.49 73.57
CA ALA A 307 -106.14 59.38 73.96
C ALA A 307 -105.88 58.37 72.81
N ARG A 308 -106.82 58.21 71.87
CA ARG A 308 -106.62 57.38 70.67
C ARG A 308 -105.73 58.07 69.65
N GLU A 309 -105.97 59.35 69.37
CA GLU A 309 -105.14 60.14 68.45
C GLU A 309 -103.68 60.28 68.92
N GLU A 310 -103.45 60.29 70.24
CA GLU A 310 -102.10 60.30 70.81
C GLU A 310 -101.42 58.93 70.72
N ALA A 311 -102.14 57.84 71.00
CA ALA A 311 -101.63 56.47 70.85
C ALA A 311 -101.31 56.10 69.39
N GLU A 312 -102.11 56.56 68.42
CA GLU A 312 -101.82 56.37 66.99
C GLU A 312 -100.57 57.15 66.56
N ARG A 313 -100.36 58.36 67.09
CA ARG A 313 -99.17 59.18 66.81
C ARG A 313 -97.89 58.50 67.27
N THR A 314 -97.86 57.99 68.50
CA THR A 314 -96.71 57.24 69.04
C THR A 314 -96.43 55.94 68.26
N LEU A 315 -97.47 55.25 67.77
CA LEU A 315 -97.31 54.04 66.97
C LEU A 315 -96.70 54.32 65.59
N ASP A 316 -97.09 55.41 64.93
CA ASP A 316 -96.51 55.77 63.63
C ASP A 316 -95.10 56.36 63.75
N GLU A 317 -94.79 57.10 64.81
CA GLU A 317 -93.41 57.53 65.12
C GLU A 317 -92.48 56.31 65.36
N ALA A 318 -92.92 55.33 66.16
CA ALA A 318 -92.17 54.09 66.38
C ALA A 318 -91.97 53.28 65.09
N ARG A 319 -92.96 53.27 64.18
CA ARG A 319 -92.86 52.61 62.86
C ARG A 319 -91.91 53.33 61.91
N GLN A 320 -91.86 54.66 61.93
CA GLN A 320 -90.91 55.42 61.12
C GLN A 320 -89.47 55.18 61.60
N GLU A 321 -89.23 55.25 62.91
CA GLU A 321 -87.91 55.01 63.51
C GLU A 321 -87.40 53.57 63.24
N ALA A 322 -88.28 52.57 63.34
CA ALA A 322 -87.95 51.17 63.03
C ALA A 322 -87.65 50.95 61.53
N ASN A 323 -88.40 51.59 60.62
CA ASN A 323 -88.11 51.50 59.19
C ASN A 323 -86.81 52.23 58.82
N LYS A 324 -86.51 53.37 59.46
CA LYS A 324 -85.28 54.13 59.25
C LYS A 324 -84.04 53.28 59.60
N ARG A 325 -83.98 52.71 60.81
CA ARG A 325 -82.88 51.84 61.24
C ARG A 325 -82.72 50.60 60.36
N ARG A 326 -83.82 50.04 59.85
CA ARG A 326 -83.78 48.89 58.92
C ARG A 326 -83.27 49.28 57.52
N SER A 327 -83.46 50.52 57.09
CA SER A 327 -82.91 51.04 55.82
C SER A 327 -81.42 51.36 55.96
N GLU A 328 -81.03 52.03 57.05
CA GLU A 328 -79.63 52.36 57.35
C GLU A 328 -78.76 51.09 57.50
N ALA A 329 -79.30 50.03 58.12
CA ALA A 329 -78.63 48.73 58.20
C ALA A 329 -78.49 48.03 56.84
N ALA A 330 -79.48 48.18 55.94
CA ALA A 330 -79.42 47.60 54.60
C ALA A 330 -78.37 48.30 53.72
N GLU A 331 -78.31 49.64 53.75
CA GLU A 331 -77.29 50.42 53.03
C GLU A 331 -75.87 50.13 53.53
N GLN A 332 -75.68 49.91 54.84
CA GLN A 332 -74.38 49.51 55.40
C GLN A 332 -73.95 48.11 54.91
N VAL A 333 -74.88 47.15 54.84
CA VAL A 333 -74.59 45.80 54.32
C VAL A 333 -74.26 45.83 52.83
N ASP A 334 -75.03 46.55 52.01
CA ASP A 334 -74.74 46.68 50.57
C ASP A 334 -73.40 47.38 50.32
N THR A 335 -73.06 48.41 51.11
CA THR A 335 -71.75 49.09 51.03
C THR A 335 -70.61 48.11 51.34
N LEU A 336 -70.71 47.36 52.45
CA LEU A 336 -69.68 46.40 52.86
C LEU A 336 -69.50 45.26 51.85
N ILE A 337 -70.59 44.76 51.26
CA ILE A 337 -70.55 43.76 50.18
C ILE A 337 -69.88 44.33 48.93
N THR A 338 -70.23 45.57 48.54
CA THR A 338 -69.65 46.20 47.34
C THR A 338 -68.14 46.43 47.51
N GLU A 339 -67.70 46.90 48.68
CA GLU A 339 -66.29 47.10 48.99
C GLU A 339 -65.51 45.78 49.06
N THR A 340 -66.03 44.74 49.73
CA THR A 340 -65.36 43.43 49.78
C THR A 340 -65.31 42.72 48.42
N THR A 341 -66.33 42.88 47.57
CA THR A 341 -66.30 42.32 46.21
C THR A 341 -65.27 43.04 45.34
N ALA A 342 -65.18 44.37 45.44
CA ALA A 342 -64.19 45.17 44.70
C ALA A 342 -62.74 44.84 45.13
N GLU A 343 -62.48 44.66 46.43
CA GLU A 343 -61.15 44.31 46.93
C GLU A 343 -60.77 42.86 46.54
N ALA A 344 -61.74 41.93 46.49
CA ALA A 344 -61.53 40.57 46.01
C ALA A 344 -61.22 40.51 44.50
N ASP A 345 -61.96 41.25 43.65
CA ASP A 345 -61.70 41.34 42.21
C ASP A 345 -60.34 41.99 41.90
N LYS A 346 -59.95 43.00 42.71
CA LYS A 346 -58.64 43.64 42.63
C LYS A 346 -57.50 42.67 42.99
N LEU A 347 -57.63 41.93 44.09
CA LEU A 347 -56.65 40.89 44.48
C LEU A 347 -56.54 39.78 43.43
N LEU A 348 -57.66 39.34 42.83
CA LEU A 348 -57.65 38.39 41.72
C LEU A 348 -56.93 38.94 40.48
N THR A 349 -57.17 40.20 40.14
CA THR A 349 -56.53 40.87 39.00
C THR A 349 -55.03 41.04 39.22
N GLU A 350 -54.61 41.45 40.42
CA GLU A 350 -53.19 41.57 40.80
C GLU A 350 -52.48 40.20 40.82
N ALA A 351 -53.14 39.16 41.33
CA ALA A 351 -52.60 37.79 41.32
C ALA A 351 -52.45 37.23 39.89
N GLN A 352 -53.44 37.45 39.01
CA GLN A 352 -53.36 37.06 37.60
C GLN A 352 -52.28 37.83 36.84
N ALA A 353 -52.18 39.15 37.05
CA ALA A 353 -51.13 39.98 36.44
C ALA A 353 -49.73 39.54 36.89
N SER A 354 -49.56 39.23 38.19
CA SER A 354 -48.31 38.69 38.75
C SER A 354 -47.95 37.35 38.12
N ALA A 355 -48.90 36.40 38.04
CA ALA A 355 -48.68 35.08 37.44
C ALA A 355 -48.30 35.15 35.95
N VAL A 356 -48.98 36.02 35.17
CA VAL A 356 -48.64 36.26 33.75
C VAL A 356 -47.24 36.85 33.62
N LYS A 357 -46.88 37.81 34.48
CA LYS A 357 -45.54 38.40 34.49
C LYS A 357 -44.46 37.37 34.82
N THR A 358 -44.61 36.60 35.89
CA THR A 358 -43.65 35.55 36.25
C THR A 358 -43.49 34.50 35.14
N LYS A 359 -44.57 34.16 34.44
CA LYS A 359 -44.50 33.28 33.27
C LYS A 359 -43.70 33.91 32.12
N ALA A 360 -43.95 35.17 31.78
CA ALA A 360 -43.22 35.88 30.72
C ALA A 360 -41.74 36.08 31.05
N ASP A 361 -41.41 36.39 32.31
CA ASP A 361 -40.03 36.50 32.80
C ASP A 361 -39.30 35.15 32.71
N ALA A 362 -39.97 34.04 33.05
CA ALA A 362 -39.44 32.68 32.91
C ALA A 362 -39.27 32.23 31.46
N GLU A 363 -40.23 32.54 30.57
CA GLU A 363 -40.11 32.30 29.12
C GLU A 363 -38.94 33.09 28.53
N THR A 364 -38.76 34.36 28.93
CA THR A 364 -37.62 35.20 28.52
C THR A 364 -36.28 34.64 29.00
N GLN A 365 -36.19 34.16 30.25
CA GLN A 365 -34.99 33.48 30.74
C GLN A 365 -34.69 32.20 29.96
N ALA A 366 -35.72 31.37 29.69
CA ALA A 366 -35.56 30.14 28.92
C ALA A 366 -35.07 30.41 27.49
N ASP A 367 -35.66 31.38 26.79
CA ASP A 367 -35.21 31.80 25.45
C ASP A 367 -33.78 32.35 25.45
N THR A 368 -33.40 33.10 26.50
CA THR A 368 -32.03 33.61 26.66
C THR A 368 -31.03 32.47 26.88
N MET A 369 -31.37 31.49 27.73
CA MET A 369 -30.52 30.30 27.97
C MET A 369 -30.40 29.41 26.74
N VAL A 370 -31.49 29.19 25.99
CA VAL A 370 -31.49 28.42 24.74
C VAL A 370 -30.71 29.16 23.64
N GLY A 371 -30.82 30.49 23.58
CA GLY A 371 -30.02 31.33 22.67
C GLY A 371 -28.52 31.23 22.95
N ALA A 372 -28.12 31.35 24.22
CA ALA A 372 -26.73 31.19 24.63
C ALA A 372 -26.19 29.77 24.36
N ALA A 373 -26.97 28.73 24.66
CA ALA A 373 -26.59 27.34 24.38
C ALA A 373 -26.45 27.06 22.87
N ARG A 374 -27.29 27.67 22.02
CA ARG A 374 -27.17 27.59 20.55
C ARG A 374 -25.91 28.28 20.04
N GLN A 375 -25.63 29.51 20.50
CA GLN A 375 -24.39 30.21 20.12
C GLN A 375 -23.13 29.45 20.54
N GLU A 376 -23.13 28.86 21.74
CA GLU A 376 -21.99 28.05 22.20
C GLU A 376 -21.84 26.75 21.40
N ALA A 377 -22.94 26.10 21.03
CA ALA A 377 -22.91 24.94 20.14
C ALA A 377 -22.41 25.29 18.72
N GLU A 378 -22.83 26.44 18.17
CA GLU A 378 -22.33 26.97 16.89
C GLU A 378 -20.84 27.32 16.97
N ARG A 379 -20.37 27.91 18.08
CA ARG A 379 -18.96 28.21 18.33
C ARG A 379 -18.11 26.94 18.37
N ILE A 380 -18.54 25.91 19.10
CA ILE A 380 -17.87 24.61 19.18
C ILE A 380 -17.85 23.92 17.82
N LEU A 381 -18.96 23.95 17.06
CA LEU A 381 -19.00 23.41 15.69
C LEU A 381 -18.05 24.15 14.75
N ALA A 382 -17.95 25.47 14.84
CA ALA A 382 -17.02 26.27 14.05
C ALA A 382 -15.56 25.95 14.41
N GLU A 383 -15.21 25.88 15.71
CA GLU A 383 -13.87 25.48 16.15
C GLU A 383 -13.51 24.06 15.72
N ALA A 384 -14.41 23.09 15.91
CA ALA A 384 -14.21 21.71 15.46
C ALA A 384 -14.04 21.60 13.93
N THR A 385 -14.79 22.40 13.16
CA THR A 385 -14.68 22.46 11.69
C THR A 385 -13.33 23.06 11.27
N VAL A 386 -12.88 24.13 11.91
CA VAL A 386 -11.56 24.75 11.64
C VAL A 386 -10.43 23.80 12.02
N GLN A 387 -10.50 23.14 13.18
CA GLN A 387 -9.52 22.14 13.62
C GLN A 387 -9.48 20.93 12.67
N GLY A 388 -10.64 20.41 12.27
CA GLY A 388 -10.75 19.33 11.29
C GLY A 388 -10.13 19.68 9.94
N ASN A 389 -10.47 20.86 9.39
CA ASN A 389 -9.88 21.35 8.15
C ASN A 389 -8.36 21.56 8.28
N THR A 390 -7.88 22.11 9.40
CA THR A 390 -6.45 22.30 9.64
C THR A 390 -5.70 20.97 9.76
N ALA A 391 -6.30 19.96 10.40
CA ALA A 391 -5.73 18.61 10.46
C ALA A 391 -5.68 17.94 9.08
N VAL A 392 -6.71 18.11 8.24
CA VAL A 392 -6.74 17.59 6.87
C VAL A 392 -5.69 18.28 5.98
N GLU A 393 -5.57 19.60 6.04
CA GLU A 393 -4.56 20.34 5.26
C GLU A 393 -3.14 20.03 5.73
N LYS A 394 -2.93 19.82 7.04
CA LYS A 394 -1.64 19.33 7.56
C LYS A 394 -1.33 17.93 7.04
N ALA A 395 -2.27 16.99 7.13
CA ALA A 395 -2.07 15.63 6.63
C ALA A 395 -1.83 15.59 5.09
N ARG A 396 -2.44 16.51 4.33
CA ARG A 396 -2.13 16.72 2.91
C ARG A 396 -0.71 17.22 2.70
N THR A 397 -0.29 18.23 3.45
CA THR A 397 1.07 18.80 3.39
C THR A 397 2.12 17.74 3.74
N ASP A 398 1.92 17.00 4.82
CA ASP A 398 2.81 15.91 5.26
C ASP A 398 2.88 14.79 4.19
N ALA A 399 1.76 14.46 3.53
CA ALA A 399 1.73 13.49 2.43
C ALA A 399 2.42 14.00 1.15
N ASP A 400 2.27 15.28 0.82
CA ASP A 400 2.96 15.91 -0.31
C ASP A 400 4.47 16.00 -0.08
N GLU A 401 4.93 16.30 1.15
CA GLU A 401 6.35 16.23 1.51
C GLU A 401 6.90 14.80 1.38
N LEU A 402 6.17 13.78 1.84
CA LEU A 402 6.55 12.38 1.66
C LEU A 402 6.62 11.98 0.17
N LEU A 403 5.68 12.45 -0.66
CA LEU A 403 5.70 12.21 -2.11
C LEU A 403 6.86 12.93 -2.81
N VAL A 404 7.21 14.14 -2.39
CA VAL A 404 8.38 14.88 -2.89
C VAL A 404 9.69 14.20 -2.45
N GLY A 405 9.77 13.74 -1.20
CA GLY A 405 10.89 12.94 -0.69
C GLY A 405 11.09 11.65 -1.49
N ALA A 406 10.05 10.83 -1.61
CA ALA A 406 10.10 9.59 -2.39
C ALA A 406 10.49 9.82 -3.87
N ARG A 407 10.03 10.92 -4.49
CA ARG A 407 10.44 11.29 -5.86
C ARG A 407 11.89 11.74 -5.95
N ARG A 408 12.41 12.42 -4.93
CA ARG A 408 13.82 12.82 -4.82
C ARG A 408 14.70 11.58 -4.68
N ASP A 409 14.36 10.68 -3.77
CA ASP A 409 15.11 9.44 -3.51
C ASP A 409 15.10 8.52 -4.75
N ALA A 410 13.94 8.36 -5.40
CA ALA A 410 13.83 7.62 -6.67
C ALA A 410 14.61 8.29 -7.83
N THR A 411 14.97 9.56 -7.72
CA THR A 411 15.85 10.24 -8.69
C THR A 411 17.32 9.99 -8.35
N GLN A 412 17.71 10.12 -7.09
CA GLN A 412 19.07 9.80 -6.62
C GLN A 412 19.44 8.34 -6.86
N ILE A 413 18.50 7.40 -6.68
CA ILE A 413 18.71 5.97 -6.99
C ILE A 413 18.95 5.76 -8.49
N ARG A 414 18.25 6.51 -9.36
CA ARG A 414 18.45 6.43 -10.82
C ARG A 414 19.79 7.01 -11.25
N GLU A 415 20.14 8.21 -10.76
CA GLU A 415 21.43 8.85 -11.00
C GLU A 415 22.58 7.91 -10.58
N ARG A 416 22.52 7.34 -9.36
CA ARG A 416 23.53 6.41 -8.86
C ARG A 416 23.58 5.07 -9.62
N ALA A 417 22.45 4.63 -10.18
CA ALA A 417 22.40 3.45 -11.04
C ALA A 417 22.98 3.73 -12.44
N GLU A 418 22.83 4.96 -12.96
CA GLU A 418 23.46 5.42 -14.20
C GLU A 418 24.98 5.58 -14.00
N GLU A 419 25.45 6.22 -12.92
CA GLU A 419 26.87 6.29 -12.55
C GLU A 419 27.53 4.90 -12.47
N LEU A 420 26.87 3.94 -11.81
CA LEU A 420 27.35 2.56 -11.73
C LEU A 420 27.36 1.86 -13.10
N ARG A 421 26.40 2.17 -13.98
CA ARG A 421 26.36 1.65 -15.35
C ARG A 421 27.48 2.21 -16.21
N GLU A 422 27.73 3.51 -16.16
CA GLU A 422 28.84 4.16 -16.87
C GLU A 422 30.17 3.58 -16.39
N ARG A 423 30.38 3.47 -15.08
CA ARG A 423 31.60 2.88 -14.53
C ARG A 423 31.81 1.43 -14.97
N LEU A 424 30.79 0.58 -14.89
CA LEU A 424 30.87 -0.80 -15.38
C LEU A 424 31.09 -0.88 -16.89
N THR A 425 30.53 0.03 -17.67
CA THR A 425 30.74 0.09 -19.13
C THR A 425 32.19 0.43 -19.44
N SER A 426 32.76 1.45 -18.78
CA SER A 426 34.18 1.81 -18.90
C SER A 426 35.11 0.67 -18.44
N GLU A 427 34.82 0.01 -17.32
CA GLU A 427 35.58 -1.17 -16.86
C GLU A 427 35.54 -2.32 -17.89
N ILE A 428 34.39 -2.56 -18.54
CA ILE A 428 34.24 -3.56 -19.61
C ILE A 428 35.02 -3.15 -20.87
N GLU A 429 34.98 -1.87 -21.26
CA GLU A 429 35.76 -1.35 -22.39
C GLU A 429 37.27 -1.45 -22.15
N GLU A 430 37.75 -1.11 -20.96
CA GLU A 430 39.15 -1.28 -20.57
C GLU A 430 39.59 -2.75 -20.58
N LEU A 431 38.74 -3.67 -20.10
CA LEU A 431 39.00 -5.11 -20.14
C LEU A 431 39.03 -5.64 -21.58
N HIS A 432 38.11 -5.22 -22.44
CA HIS A 432 38.13 -5.59 -23.85
C HIS A 432 39.35 -5.05 -24.58
N GLU A 433 39.74 -3.81 -24.32
CA GLU A 433 40.91 -3.18 -24.93
C GLU A 433 42.22 -3.81 -24.43
N ARG A 434 42.30 -4.19 -23.14
CA ARG A 434 43.40 -5.00 -22.59
C ARG A 434 43.48 -6.38 -23.24
N ALA A 435 42.36 -7.11 -23.31
CA ALA A 435 42.28 -8.42 -23.94
C ALA A 435 42.64 -8.37 -25.45
N ARG A 436 42.29 -7.29 -26.16
CA ARG A 436 42.73 -7.06 -27.55
C ARG A 436 44.24 -6.86 -27.66
N ARG A 437 44.86 -6.11 -26.74
CA ARG A 437 46.32 -5.90 -26.72
C ARG A 437 47.05 -7.20 -26.42
N GLU A 438 46.63 -7.95 -25.40
CA GLU A 438 47.17 -9.26 -25.05
C GLU A 438 47.00 -10.28 -26.21
N ALA A 439 45.84 -10.27 -26.89
CA ALA A 439 45.61 -11.09 -28.08
C ALA A 439 46.53 -10.68 -29.26
N ALA A 440 46.75 -9.38 -29.48
CA ALA A 440 47.66 -8.88 -30.52
C ALA A 440 49.13 -9.20 -30.20
N GLU A 441 49.55 -9.09 -28.95
CA GLU A 441 50.91 -9.43 -28.49
C GLU A 441 51.19 -10.92 -28.54
N THR A 442 50.24 -11.76 -28.12
CA THR A 442 50.34 -13.23 -28.26
C THR A 442 50.34 -13.66 -29.73
N MET A 443 49.50 -13.07 -30.58
CA MET A 443 49.50 -13.33 -32.02
C MET A 443 50.81 -12.87 -32.69
N LYS A 444 51.37 -11.72 -32.29
CA LYS A 444 52.70 -11.28 -32.73
C LYS A 444 53.80 -12.24 -32.28
N SER A 445 53.81 -12.63 -31.00
CA SER A 445 54.79 -13.58 -30.47
C SER A 445 54.69 -14.98 -31.11
N ALA A 446 53.50 -15.38 -31.55
CA ALA A 446 53.30 -16.58 -32.35
C ALA A 446 53.83 -16.40 -33.78
N GLY A 447 53.58 -15.25 -34.42
CA GLY A 447 54.16 -14.87 -35.71
C GLY A 447 55.69 -14.88 -35.70
N ASP A 448 56.31 -14.16 -34.77
CA ASP A 448 57.77 -14.11 -34.59
C ASP A 448 58.38 -15.53 -34.40
N ARG A 449 57.66 -16.44 -33.73
CA ARG A 449 58.04 -17.85 -33.59
C ARG A 449 57.88 -18.65 -34.88
N CYS A 450 56.80 -18.45 -35.62
CA CYS A 450 56.60 -19.07 -36.94
C CYS A 450 57.68 -18.62 -37.92
N ASP A 451 58.00 -17.33 -37.98
CA ASP A 451 59.04 -16.77 -38.85
C ASP A 451 60.43 -17.31 -38.48
N ALA A 452 60.73 -17.45 -37.18
CA ALA A 452 61.97 -18.08 -36.71
C ALA A 452 62.05 -19.57 -37.12
N LEU A 453 60.94 -20.32 -37.05
CA LEU A 453 60.86 -21.72 -37.48
C LEU A 453 60.99 -21.86 -39.01
N ILE A 454 60.35 -20.98 -39.79
CA ILE A 454 60.46 -20.93 -41.25
C ILE A 454 61.91 -20.65 -41.63
N LYS A 455 62.54 -19.62 -41.05
CA LYS A 455 63.95 -19.30 -41.30
C LYS A 455 64.88 -20.47 -40.94
N ALA A 456 64.65 -21.14 -39.80
CA ALA A 456 65.43 -22.32 -39.43
C ALA A 456 65.24 -23.47 -40.44
N ALA A 457 64.03 -23.69 -40.93
CA ALA A 457 63.74 -24.68 -41.97
C ALA A 457 64.39 -24.33 -43.33
N GLU A 458 64.38 -23.06 -43.72
CA GLU A 458 65.06 -22.55 -44.91
C GLU A 458 66.58 -22.70 -44.81
N GLU A 459 67.18 -22.42 -43.66
CA GLU A 459 68.61 -22.66 -43.42
C GLU A 459 68.97 -24.15 -43.49
N GLN A 460 68.11 -25.04 -42.98
CA GLN A 460 68.32 -26.49 -43.11
C GLN A 460 68.13 -26.97 -44.56
N LEU A 461 67.14 -26.44 -45.28
CA LEU A 461 66.93 -26.70 -46.70
C LEU A 461 68.13 -26.23 -47.53
N ALA A 462 68.68 -25.05 -47.24
CA ALA A 462 69.87 -24.52 -47.90
C ALA A 462 71.12 -25.39 -47.62
N LYS A 463 71.31 -25.85 -46.38
CA LYS A 463 72.38 -26.80 -46.02
C LYS A 463 72.22 -28.14 -46.75
N ALA A 464 70.99 -28.68 -46.82
CA ALA A 464 70.68 -29.91 -47.55
C ALA A 464 70.92 -29.76 -49.06
N GLN A 465 70.50 -28.64 -49.66
CA GLN A 465 70.75 -28.33 -51.07
C GLN A 465 72.23 -28.12 -51.39
N ALA A 466 73.00 -27.49 -50.49
CA ALA A 466 74.45 -27.35 -50.64
C ALA A 466 75.13 -28.73 -50.63
N LYS A 467 74.82 -29.58 -49.64
CA LYS A 467 75.34 -30.95 -49.54
C LYS A 467 74.92 -31.81 -50.75
N ALA A 468 73.70 -31.64 -51.27
CA ALA A 468 73.27 -32.31 -52.49
C ALA A 468 74.05 -31.84 -53.73
N LYS A 469 74.34 -30.54 -53.86
CA LYS A 469 75.20 -30.01 -54.94
C LYS A 469 76.63 -30.51 -54.85
N GLU A 470 77.19 -30.60 -53.65
CA GLU A 470 78.52 -31.16 -53.38
C GLU A 470 78.60 -32.62 -53.82
N ILE A 471 77.68 -33.48 -53.36
CA ILE A 471 77.58 -34.89 -53.79
C ILE A 471 77.43 -35.03 -55.31
N VAL A 472 76.64 -34.17 -55.96
CA VAL A 472 76.50 -34.16 -57.43
C VAL A 472 77.78 -33.69 -58.12
N SER A 473 78.52 -32.73 -57.56
CA SER A 473 79.81 -32.27 -58.08
C SER A 473 80.87 -33.36 -58.01
N ASP A 474 80.95 -34.06 -56.87
CA ASP A 474 81.88 -35.15 -56.65
C ASP A 474 81.56 -36.35 -57.55
N ALA A 475 80.28 -36.75 -57.64
CA ALA A 475 79.84 -37.81 -58.54
C ALA A 475 80.15 -37.47 -60.02
N ASN A 476 79.97 -36.22 -60.45
CA ASN A 476 80.36 -35.78 -61.79
C ASN A 476 81.88 -35.78 -62.00
N SER A 477 82.66 -35.45 -60.96
CA SER A 477 84.12 -35.45 -61.00
C SER A 477 84.67 -36.88 -61.11
N GLU A 478 84.12 -37.83 -60.35
CA GLU A 478 84.45 -39.26 -60.49
C GLU A 478 84.00 -39.82 -61.84
N ALA A 479 82.78 -39.51 -62.30
CA ALA A 479 82.33 -39.86 -63.66
C ALA A 479 83.19 -39.22 -64.77
N GLY A 480 83.84 -38.08 -64.48
CA GLY A 480 84.85 -37.45 -65.32
C GLY A 480 86.16 -38.27 -65.35
N LYS A 481 86.70 -38.62 -64.17
CA LYS A 481 87.91 -39.46 -64.03
C LYS A 481 87.72 -40.82 -64.72
N VAL A 482 86.59 -41.48 -64.52
CA VAL A 482 86.24 -42.76 -65.16
C VAL A 482 86.16 -42.63 -66.68
N ARG A 483 85.54 -41.56 -67.22
CA ARG A 483 85.55 -41.30 -68.67
C ARG A 483 86.95 -41.06 -69.21
N ILE A 484 87.78 -40.27 -68.54
CA ILE A 484 89.16 -40.00 -68.97
C ILE A 484 89.99 -41.29 -68.97
N ALA A 485 89.83 -42.16 -67.96
CA ALA A 485 90.48 -43.46 -67.90
C ALA A 485 90.01 -44.40 -69.04
N ALA A 486 88.71 -44.42 -69.33
CA ALA A 486 88.14 -45.19 -70.44
C ALA A 486 88.65 -44.70 -71.81
N VAL A 487 88.70 -43.38 -72.03
CA VAL A 487 89.24 -42.78 -73.26
C VAL A 487 90.73 -43.11 -73.42
N LYS A 488 91.56 -42.95 -72.38
CA LYS A 488 92.98 -43.34 -72.43
C LYS A 488 93.17 -44.82 -72.75
N LYS A 489 92.30 -45.71 -72.23
CA LYS A 489 92.34 -47.14 -72.54
C LYS A 489 91.95 -47.41 -74.01
N ALA A 490 90.96 -46.71 -74.54
CA ALA A 490 90.56 -46.80 -75.95
C ALA A 490 91.65 -46.26 -76.89
N GLU A 491 92.28 -45.12 -76.57
CA GLU A 491 93.41 -44.56 -77.32
C GLU A 491 94.63 -45.50 -77.32
N GLY A 492 94.92 -46.15 -76.18
CA GLY A 492 95.96 -47.17 -76.08
C GLY A 492 95.71 -48.35 -77.02
N LEU A 493 94.49 -48.91 -76.98
CA LEU A 493 94.07 -50.01 -77.87
C LEU A 493 94.10 -49.62 -79.35
N LEU A 494 93.69 -48.40 -79.70
CA LEU A 494 93.80 -47.87 -81.06
C LEU A 494 95.26 -47.78 -81.51
N LYS A 495 96.16 -47.28 -80.65
CA LYS A 495 97.59 -47.16 -80.95
C LYS A 495 98.27 -48.52 -81.12
N GLU A 496 97.89 -49.53 -80.33
CA GLU A 496 98.32 -50.92 -80.54
C GLU A 496 97.79 -51.50 -81.87
N ALA A 497 96.53 -51.21 -82.23
CA ALA A 497 95.97 -51.63 -83.50
C ALA A 497 96.67 -50.98 -84.70
N GLU A 498 97.02 -49.69 -84.60
CA GLU A 498 97.82 -48.98 -85.62
C GLU A 498 99.24 -49.54 -85.73
N GLN A 499 99.90 -49.86 -84.61
CA GLN A 499 101.22 -50.52 -84.63
C GLN A 499 101.16 -51.92 -85.27
N LYS A 500 100.14 -52.73 -84.95
CA LYS A 500 99.91 -54.03 -85.59
C LYS A 500 99.65 -53.87 -87.08
N LYS A 501 98.82 -52.90 -87.49
CA LYS A 501 98.57 -52.57 -88.90
C LYS A 501 99.85 -52.15 -89.62
N ALA A 502 100.65 -51.26 -89.04
CA ALA A 502 101.92 -50.80 -89.63
C ALA A 502 102.92 -51.95 -89.81
N LYS A 503 103.00 -52.87 -88.83
CA LYS A 503 103.83 -54.08 -88.94
C LYS A 503 103.37 -54.99 -90.08
N LEU A 504 102.07 -55.29 -90.16
CA LEU A 504 101.49 -56.12 -91.23
C LEU A 504 101.66 -55.49 -92.62
N VAL A 505 101.56 -54.16 -92.74
CA VAL A 505 101.85 -53.45 -94.00
C VAL A 505 103.32 -53.61 -94.40
N LYS A 506 104.26 -53.48 -93.45
CA LYS A 506 105.69 -53.68 -93.74
C LYS A 506 106.00 -55.12 -94.16
N GLU A 507 105.44 -56.11 -93.48
CA GLU A 507 105.59 -57.54 -93.85
C GLU A 507 105.01 -57.80 -95.26
N ALA A 508 103.90 -57.16 -95.63
CA ALA A 508 103.32 -57.25 -96.98
C ALA A 508 104.16 -56.54 -98.05
N GLU A 509 104.81 -55.41 -97.72
CA GLU A 509 105.74 -54.72 -98.63
C GLU A 509 107.03 -55.51 -98.84
N GLU A 510 107.56 -56.17 -97.80
CA GLU A 510 108.72 -57.06 -97.88
C GLU A 510 108.42 -58.28 -98.78
N LEU A 511 107.29 -58.96 -98.56
CA LEU A 511 106.80 -60.05 -99.43
C LEU A 511 106.61 -59.60 -100.89
N LYS A 512 106.08 -58.40 -101.11
CA LYS A 512 105.91 -57.83 -102.46
C LYS A 512 107.26 -57.52 -103.12
N ALA A 513 108.23 -57.01 -102.37
CA ALA A 513 109.57 -56.73 -102.88
C ALA A 513 110.30 -58.03 -103.26
N GLU A 514 110.16 -59.09 -102.44
CA GLU A 514 110.73 -60.42 -102.70
C GLU A 514 110.12 -61.05 -103.95
N ALA A 515 108.79 -61.04 -104.09
CA ALA A 515 108.09 -61.52 -105.29
C ALA A 515 108.46 -60.74 -106.57
N VAL A 516 108.66 -59.43 -106.49
CA VAL A 516 109.13 -58.61 -107.63
C VAL A 516 110.59 -58.93 -107.97
N HIS A 517 111.43 -59.22 -106.98
CA HIS A 517 112.82 -59.64 -107.22
C HIS A 517 112.91 -61.00 -107.89
N GLU A 518 112.08 -61.95 -107.47
CA GLU A 518 111.99 -63.28 -108.07
C GLU A 518 111.45 -63.21 -109.51
N ALA A 519 110.35 -62.49 -109.74
CA ALA A 519 109.81 -62.27 -111.08
C ALA A 519 110.83 -61.61 -112.03
N ARG A 520 111.63 -60.65 -111.54
CA ARG A 520 112.74 -60.07 -112.33
C ARG A 520 113.82 -61.09 -112.66
N ARG A 521 114.19 -61.99 -111.74
CA ARG A 521 115.15 -63.07 -112.00
C ARG A 521 114.64 -63.98 -113.13
N THR A 522 113.40 -64.43 -113.03
CA THR A 522 112.77 -65.30 -114.05
C THR A 522 112.68 -64.61 -115.42
N VAL A 523 112.38 -63.31 -115.47
CA VAL A 523 112.34 -62.55 -116.73
C VAL A 523 113.74 -62.36 -117.34
N GLU A 524 114.78 -62.12 -116.54
CA GLU A 524 116.16 -62.02 -117.07
C GLU A 524 116.74 -63.37 -117.49
N GLU A 525 116.38 -64.47 -116.83
CA GLU A 525 116.67 -65.83 -117.30
C GLU A 525 115.95 -66.13 -118.62
N GLY A 526 114.65 -65.84 -118.72
CA GLY A 526 113.88 -65.99 -119.96
C GLY A 526 114.38 -65.12 -121.11
N LYS A 527 114.89 -63.91 -120.83
CA LYS A 527 115.57 -63.07 -121.85
C LYS A 527 116.87 -63.68 -122.33
N ARG A 528 117.68 -64.28 -121.45
CA ARG A 528 118.94 -64.94 -121.85
C ARG A 528 118.67 -66.18 -122.68
N GLU A 529 117.66 -66.98 -122.32
CA GLU A 529 117.21 -68.09 -123.16
C GLU A 529 116.69 -67.60 -124.52
N LEU A 530 115.96 -66.48 -124.55
CA LEU A 530 115.51 -65.84 -125.79
C LEU A 530 116.68 -65.31 -126.63
N GLU A 531 117.71 -64.69 -126.05
CA GLU A 531 118.92 -64.27 -126.78
C GLU A 531 119.68 -65.46 -127.37
N VAL A 532 119.79 -66.58 -126.63
CA VAL A 532 120.38 -67.83 -127.14
C VAL A 532 119.56 -68.40 -128.30
N LEU A 533 118.22 -68.36 -128.21
CA LEU A 533 117.34 -68.79 -129.29
C LEU A 533 117.37 -67.84 -130.50
N VAL A 534 117.51 -66.53 -130.29
CA VAL A 534 117.64 -65.53 -131.37
C VAL A 534 118.99 -65.69 -132.08
N ARG A 535 120.12 -65.81 -131.35
CA ARG A 535 121.42 -66.12 -131.98
C ARG A 535 121.38 -67.43 -132.76
N ARG A 536 120.79 -68.48 -132.18
CA ARG A 536 120.65 -69.77 -132.88
C ARG A 536 119.76 -69.67 -134.12
N ARG A 537 118.77 -68.77 -134.12
CA ARG A 537 117.95 -68.44 -135.30
C ARG A 537 118.72 -67.58 -136.33
N GLU A 538 119.58 -66.67 -135.90
CA GLU A 538 120.46 -65.89 -136.77
C GLU A 538 121.52 -66.78 -137.42
N ASP A 539 122.13 -67.72 -136.68
CA ASP A 539 123.04 -68.73 -137.21
C ASP A 539 122.33 -69.65 -138.22
N ILE A 540 121.12 -70.13 -137.90
CA ILE A 540 120.29 -70.91 -138.84
C ILE A 540 119.93 -70.10 -140.08
N ASN A 541 119.57 -68.81 -139.94
CA ASN A 541 119.21 -67.96 -141.06
C ASN A 541 120.44 -67.63 -141.94
N ALA A 542 121.62 -67.42 -141.36
CA ALA A 542 122.86 -67.23 -142.12
C ALA A 542 123.24 -68.49 -142.89
N GLU A 543 122.97 -69.68 -142.34
CA GLU A 543 123.14 -70.95 -143.04
C GLU A 543 122.09 -71.15 -144.14
N ILE A 544 120.84 -70.75 -143.91
CA ILE A 544 119.79 -70.73 -144.95
C ILE A 544 120.18 -69.79 -146.09
N SER A 545 120.68 -68.59 -145.82
CA SER A 545 121.16 -67.67 -146.87
C SER A 545 122.35 -68.23 -147.65
N ARG A 546 123.32 -68.88 -146.99
CA ARG A 546 124.42 -69.57 -147.68
C ARG A 546 123.96 -70.75 -148.54
N VAL A 547 122.91 -71.46 -148.11
CA VAL A 547 122.30 -72.55 -148.88
C VAL A 547 121.45 -71.99 -150.05
N GLN A 548 120.77 -70.86 -149.87
CA GLN A 548 120.02 -70.18 -150.93
C GLN A 548 120.91 -69.57 -152.02
N ASP A 549 122.05 -68.96 -151.66
CA ASP A 549 123.03 -68.44 -152.64
C ASP A 549 123.69 -69.56 -153.48
N VAL A 550 123.59 -70.82 -153.05
CA VAL A 550 124.11 -72.00 -153.75
C VAL A 550 123.02 -72.78 -154.50
N LEU A 551 121.74 -72.61 -154.17
CA LEU A 551 120.63 -73.44 -154.67
C LEU A 551 119.78 -72.86 -155.80
N GLU A 552 119.94 -71.61 -156.24
CA GLU A 552 119.23 -71.12 -157.45
C GLU A 552 120.09 -70.28 -158.42
N ALA A 553 121.40 -70.58 -158.44
CA ALA A 553 122.22 -70.42 -159.65
C ALA A 553 122.02 -71.59 -160.65
N LEU A 554 121.11 -72.52 -160.34
CA LEU A 554 120.70 -73.69 -161.11
C LEU A 554 119.19 -73.90 -160.94
N GLU A 555 118.49 -74.24 -162.02
CA GLU A 555 117.07 -74.70 -162.07
C GLU A 555 116.02 -73.70 -161.52
N SER A 556 115.32 -72.91 -162.33
CA SER A 556 114.25 -73.26 -163.29
C SER A 556 112.88 -73.64 -162.67
N PHE A 557 111.88 -72.80 -162.92
CA PHE A 557 110.43 -73.10 -162.87
C PHE A 557 109.87 -73.73 -161.58
N GLU A 558 109.37 -72.93 -160.63
CA GLU A 558 108.42 -73.48 -159.65
C GLU A 558 107.33 -72.52 -159.10
N ALA A 559 106.21 -73.15 -158.73
CA ALA A 559 104.95 -72.65 -158.17
C ALA A 559 104.17 -73.90 -157.66
N PRO A 560 102.99 -73.83 -156.98
CA PRO A 560 102.40 -72.80 -156.10
C PRO A 560 101.77 -73.37 -154.77
N ALA A 561 101.52 -72.51 -153.77
CA ALA A 561 100.49 -72.68 -152.69
C ALA A 561 100.58 -73.96 -151.79
N PRO A 562 99.55 -74.41 -151.01
CA PRO A 562 98.63 -73.76 -150.04
C PRO A 562 98.54 -74.49 -148.63
N ALA A 563 97.73 -73.95 -147.68
CA ALA A 563 96.91 -74.67 -146.65
C ALA A 563 97.59 -75.60 -145.59
N LYS A 564 96.90 -76.25 -144.60
CA LYS A 564 95.96 -75.82 -143.51
C LYS A 564 95.68 -77.04 -142.57
N ASP A 565 95.18 -76.82 -141.34
CA ASP A 565 94.51 -77.79 -140.40
C ASP A 565 95.40 -78.90 -139.73
N ALA A 566 95.09 -79.53 -138.57
CA ALA A 566 94.21 -79.24 -137.42
C ALA A 566 94.43 -80.22 -136.20
N GLY A 567 93.89 -79.90 -135.00
CA GLY A 567 93.54 -80.87 -133.92
C GLY A 567 94.41 -80.89 -132.63
N VAL A 568 93.99 -81.33 -131.42
CA VAL A 568 92.67 -81.73 -130.80
C VAL A 568 92.71 -81.56 -129.24
N ARG A 569 91.52 -81.42 -128.61
CA ARG A 569 91.03 -81.50 -127.18
C ARG A 569 91.85 -82.35 -126.15
N ALA A 570 91.66 -82.34 -124.81
CA ALA A 570 90.64 -81.89 -123.81
C ALA A 570 91.32 -81.69 -122.39
N GLY A 571 90.69 -81.44 -121.20
CA GLY A 571 89.32 -81.11 -120.74
C GLY A 571 88.98 -81.59 -119.29
N ALA A 572 88.00 -80.95 -118.58
CA ALA A 572 87.25 -81.39 -117.34
C ALA A 572 87.97 -81.38 -115.95
N THR A 573 87.37 -81.25 -114.73
CA THR A 573 86.03 -80.82 -114.17
C THR A 573 86.07 -80.69 -112.61
N VAL A 574 85.30 -79.75 -111.99
CA VAL A 574 84.53 -79.79 -110.67
C VAL A 574 85.23 -80.26 -109.35
N GLY A 575 85.01 -79.72 -108.12
CA GLY A 575 84.28 -78.53 -107.59
C GLY A 575 83.84 -78.64 -106.08
N ALA A 576 83.67 -77.49 -105.37
CA ALA A 576 82.91 -77.25 -104.09
C ALA A 576 83.32 -78.04 -102.79
N PRO A 577 82.64 -77.94 -101.59
CA PRO A 577 81.57 -77.04 -101.07
C PRO A 577 81.68 -76.54 -99.57
N ARG A 578 80.73 -75.68 -99.11
CA ARG A 578 79.95 -75.60 -97.81
C ARG A 578 80.59 -75.89 -96.41
N SER A 579 80.11 -75.45 -95.22
CA SER A 579 79.01 -74.57 -94.72
C SER A 579 79.03 -74.39 -93.16
N GLY A 580 78.41 -73.34 -92.60
CA GLY A 580 78.02 -73.21 -91.16
C GLY A 580 79.12 -72.75 -90.19
N GLY A 581 78.86 -72.27 -88.95
CA GLY A 581 77.58 -71.93 -88.29
C GLY A 581 77.59 -72.02 -86.74
N LYS A 582 77.53 -70.86 -86.04
CA LYS A 582 77.17 -70.61 -84.62
C LYS A 582 78.10 -70.97 -83.43
N SER A 583 78.22 -69.97 -82.53
CA SER A 583 78.14 -69.99 -81.04
C SER A 583 79.21 -70.67 -80.15
N SER A 584 79.84 -69.90 -79.26
CA SER A 584 79.63 -69.89 -77.78
C SER A 584 80.88 -69.43 -77.00
N GLU A 585 80.64 -68.74 -75.88
CA GLU A 585 81.51 -68.50 -74.69
C GLU A 585 82.90 -67.84 -74.82
N GLY A 586 83.18 -66.95 -73.86
CA GLY A 586 84.35 -66.07 -73.78
C GLY A 586 83.96 -64.73 -73.15
#